data_AF-A0A285BVH4-F1
#
_entry.id   AF-A0A285BVH4-F1
#
_cell.length_a   1.000
_cell.length_b   1.000
_cell.length_c   1.000
_cell.angle_alpha   90.00
_cell.angle_beta   90.00
_cell.angle_gamma   90.00
#
_symmetry.space_group_name_H-M   'P 1'
#
loop_
_entity.id
_entity.type
_entity.pdbx_description
1 polymer ?
#
loop_
_entity_poly.entity_id
_entity_poly.type
_entity_poly.pdbx_seq_one_letter_code
_entity_poly.pdbx_strand_id
1 'polypeptide(L)'
;MDLYASIPKELKQSGAIKELQTLFLNLACGIKLLMFHRNIIDRVTVSHDQFVLLLGFYVLTTLAASYVMTPNPVFGWFGLGYIGVELLGVLLVGFVLAKLCDKQDYLLRFLTITYSILPFFYLFSIVVIPFLPDAYFEAGYMVYTLWILGVCFYVALQLLNGQKIKALLIVMLWIGVSYPLTNVSLSFWHEDFDYSEALIAYNDDELGYVNQEQVYYNQYQLLNNALNAIEPGVKGITDLFFIGFGADSSQDVFMREVINVQNVMNHNLGATGRSIALINNLKTIDTTPLASSTNLKIALNHLGGKINPEEDIVLLYLTSHGSFDHELSISMWPLELNAIGPNDIRAYLDDAGIQWRIILVSACYSGAFIDALKNETSLIFTAAASDKASFGCSSENEFTYFGETLFKNVEGKSYQFIDGFNQAIEKIKQREISENLIPSNSQLYVGNLMREKLQSLEHDMVRYAPERFGSF
;
A
#
# COMPACT_ATOMS: atom_id res chain seq x y z
N MET A 1 -31.41 81.18 2.70
CA MET A 1 -31.81 80.58 4.00
C MET A 1 -33.19 80.05 3.75
N ASP A 2 -33.38 78.74 3.59
CA ASP A 2 -33.16 77.76 4.65
C ASP A 2 -32.38 76.51 4.23
N LEU A 3 -31.41 76.16 5.09
CA LEU A 3 -30.77 74.86 5.16
C LEU A 3 -31.72 73.90 5.86
N TYR A 4 -32.13 72.79 5.24
CA TYR A 4 -32.37 71.50 5.90
C TYR A 4 -32.74 70.45 4.85
N ALA A 5 -31.73 69.71 4.36
CA ALA A 5 -31.92 68.37 3.78
C ALA A 5 -30.56 67.64 3.71
N SER A 6 -29.94 67.43 4.87
CA SER A 6 -28.88 66.44 5.03
C SER A 6 -29.50 65.18 5.64
N ILE A 7 -29.76 64.16 4.81
CA ILE A 7 -29.89 62.77 5.26
C ILE A 7 -28.98 61.92 4.35
N PRO A 8 -28.05 61.12 4.90
CA PRO A 8 -27.11 60.37 4.10
C PRO A 8 -27.79 59.16 3.43
N LYS A 9 -27.43 58.92 2.16
CA LYS A 9 -27.63 57.64 1.48
C LYS A 9 -26.84 56.57 2.23
N GLU A 10 -27.51 55.75 3.02
CA GLU A 10 -26.97 54.44 3.39
C GLU A 10 -26.76 53.63 2.10
N LEU A 11 -25.50 53.29 1.79
CA LEU A 11 -25.19 52.28 0.80
C LEU A 11 -25.80 50.95 1.28
N LYS A 12 -26.87 50.50 0.64
CA LYS A 12 -27.37 49.12 0.76
C LYS A 12 -26.23 48.17 0.40
N GLN A 13 -25.57 47.59 1.40
CA GLN A 13 -24.74 46.39 1.19
C GLN A 13 -25.61 45.31 0.55
N SER A 14 -25.09 44.66 -0.51
CA SER A 14 -25.76 43.54 -1.16
C SER A 14 -26.06 42.45 -0.12
N GLY A 15 -27.28 41.89 -0.12
CA GLY A 15 -27.71 40.88 0.88
C GLY A 15 -26.74 39.71 1.01
N ALA A 16 -26.08 39.31 -0.07
CA ALA A 16 -25.06 38.26 -0.08
C ALA A 16 -23.82 38.58 0.80
N ILE A 17 -23.40 39.85 0.87
CA ILE A 17 -22.26 40.28 1.70
C ILE A 17 -22.61 40.13 3.18
N LYS A 18 -23.86 40.42 3.56
CA LYS A 18 -24.35 40.31 4.93
C LYS A 18 -24.44 38.86 5.39
N GLU A 19 -24.92 37.97 4.52
CA GLU A 19 -24.96 36.53 4.80
C GLU A 19 -23.56 35.94 4.97
N LEU A 20 -22.59 36.35 4.15
CA LEU A 20 -21.20 35.91 4.28
C LEU A 20 -20.53 36.42 5.57
N GLN A 21 -20.79 37.68 5.97
CA GLN A 21 -20.33 38.19 7.26
C GLN A 21 -20.92 37.38 8.43
N THR A 22 -22.19 37.01 8.34
CA THR A 22 -22.88 36.20 9.34
C THR A 22 -22.31 34.77 9.41
N LEU A 23 -21.94 34.19 8.27
CA LEU A 23 -21.24 32.89 8.21
C LEU A 23 -19.94 32.93 9.04
N PHE A 24 -19.09 33.95 8.83
CA PHE A 24 -17.85 34.09 9.59
C PHE A 24 -18.07 34.33 11.08
N LEU A 25 -19.14 35.06 11.46
CA LEU A 25 -19.52 35.23 12.86
C LEU A 25 -19.95 33.91 13.49
N ASN A 26 -20.72 33.08 12.78
CA ASN A 26 -21.12 31.76 13.23
C ASN A 26 -19.91 30.82 13.36
N LEU A 27 -18.98 30.80 12.40
CA LEU A 27 -17.73 30.06 12.50
C LEU A 27 -16.88 30.50 13.70
N ALA A 28 -16.78 31.82 13.95
CA ALA A 28 -16.10 32.34 15.13
C ALA A 28 -16.78 31.94 16.45
N CYS A 29 -18.11 31.77 16.45
CA CYS A 29 -18.83 31.19 17.58
C CYS A 29 -18.46 29.71 17.76
N GLY A 30 -18.35 28.94 16.67
CA GLY A 30 -17.87 27.56 16.69
C GLY A 30 -16.51 27.41 17.37
N ILE A 31 -15.53 28.24 16.98
CA ILE A 31 -14.20 28.27 17.61
C ILE A 31 -14.28 28.56 19.12
N LYS A 32 -15.16 29.47 19.54
CA LYS A 32 -15.34 29.76 20.97
C LYS A 32 -16.00 28.62 21.74
N LEU A 33 -16.89 27.86 21.10
CA LEU A 33 -17.53 26.67 21.68
C LEU A 33 -16.53 25.53 21.89
N LEU A 34 -15.58 25.35 20.96
CA LEU A 34 -14.45 24.42 21.10
C LEU A 34 -13.59 24.70 22.34
N MET A 35 -13.53 25.97 22.75
CA MET A 35 -12.83 26.45 23.95
C MET A 35 -13.76 26.62 25.17
N PHE A 36 -14.93 25.99 25.17
CA PHE A 36 -15.87 26.00 26.29
C PHE A 36 -16.34 27.39 26.77
N HIS A 37 -16.39 28.39 25.87
CA HIS A 37 -16.88 29.72 26.24
C HIS A 37 -18.38 29.70 26.55
N ARG A 38 -18.81 30.46 27.57
CA ARG A 38 -20.22 30.52 28.02
C ARG A 38 -21.05 31.49 27.17
N ASN A 39 -22.35 31.22 27.06
CA ASN A 39 -23.35 32.08 26.42
C ASN A 39 -23.06 32.40 24.94
N ILE A 40 -22.35 31.51 24.24
CA ILE A 40 -22.05 31.66 22.81
C ILE A 40 -23.23 31.15 21.96
N ILE A 41 -23.95 30.13 22.43
CA ILE A 41 -25.07 29.52 21.71
C ILE A 41 -26.20 30.53 21.40
N ASP A 42 -26.39 31.56 22.24
CA ASP A 42 -27.37 32.63 22.01
C ASP A 42 -26.90 33.71 21.02
N ARG A 43 -25.61 33.71 20.66
CA ARG A 43 -25.03 34.63 19.66
C ARG A 43 -25.00 34.04 18.26
N VAL A 44 -25.25 32.73 18.13
CA VAL A 44 -25.32 32.05 16.84
C VAL A 44 -26.57 32.52 16.11
N THR A 45 -26.39 33.04 14.90
CA THR A 45 -27.50 33.47 14.05
C THR A 45 -28.06 32.26 13.32
N VAL A 46 -29.32 31.91 13.63
CA VAL A 46 -29.98 30.72 13.13
C VAL A 46 -30.91 31.09 11.97
N SER A 47 -30.62 30.57 10.79
CA SER A 47 -31.51 30.63 9.61
C SER A 47 -31.22 29.45 8.68
N HIS A 48 -32.14 29.15 7.76
CA HIS A 48 -31.93 28.12 6.75
C HIS A 48 -30.72 28.47 5.86
N ASP A 49 -30.59 29.74 5.47
CA ASP A 49 -29.48 30.24 4.66
C ASP A 49 -28.14 30.02 5.37
N GLN A 50 -28.08 30.33 6.68
CA GLN A 50 -26.86 30.15 7.48
C GLN A 50 -26.51 28.67 7.66
N PHE A 51 -27.49 27.81 7.86
CA PHE A 51 -27.25 26.36 7.90
C PHE A 51 -26.67 25.84 6.57
N VAL A 52 -27.26 26.22 5.43
CA VAL A 52 -26.79 25.79 4.10
C VAL A 52 -25.40 26.33 3.81
N LEU A 53 -25.11 27.59 4.17
CA LEU A 53 -23.78 28.18 4.01
C LEU A 53 -22.72 27.49 4.87
N LEU A 54 -23.04 27.13 6.12
CA LEU A 54 -22.15 26.40 7.00
C LEU A 54 -21.89 24.97 6.53
N LEU A 55 -22.94 24.27 6.05
CA LEU A 55 -22.80 22.96 5.42
C LEU A 55 -21.90 23.05 4.19
N GLY A 56 -22.14 24.02 3.29
CA GLY A 56 -21.31 24.24 2.12
C GLY A 56 -19.85 24.58 2.48
N PHE A 57 -19.63 25.40 3.50
CA PHE A 57 -18.30 25.70 4.02
C PHE A 57 -17.61 24.46 4.58
N TYR A 58 -18.33 23.60 5.29
CA TYR A 58 -17.80 22.32 5.78
C TYR A 58 -17.37 21.41 4.63
N VAL A 59 -18.23 21.23 3.63
CA VAL A 59 -17.89 20.44 2.42
C VAL A 59 -16.66 21.02 1.72
N LEU A 60 -16.60 22.33 1.50
CA LEU A 60 -15.44 22.98 0.89
C LEU A 60 -14.17 22.81 1.73
N THR A 61 -14.27 22.88 3.06
CA THR A 61 -13.15 22.63 3.97
C THR A 61 -12.65 21.20 3.83
N THR A 62 -13.57 20.23 3.81
CA THR A 62 -13.21 18.81 3.67
C THR A 62 -12.55 18.54 2.33
N LEU A 63 -13.10 19.06 1.24
CA LEU A 63 -12.56 18.95 -0.11
C LEU A 63 -11.18 19.59 -0.24
N ALA A 64 -11.00 20.83 0.23
CA ALA A 64 -9.72 21.54 0.10
C ALA A 64 -8.63 20.96 1.00
N ALA A 65 -8.94 20.65 2.26
CA ALA A 65 -7.93 20.14 3.19
C ALA A 65 -7.55 18.68 2.87
N SER A 66 -8.48 17.83 2.41
CA SER A 66 -8.10 16.50 1.93
C SER A 66 -7.25 16.55 0.66
N TYR A 67 -7.50 17.48 -0.26
CA TYR A 67 -6.66 17.67 -1.46
C TYR A 67 -5.21 17.95 -1.09
N VAL A 68 -5.00 18.92 -0.19
CA VAL A 68 -3.67 19.35 0.23
C VAL A 68 -2.92 18.25 0.98
N MET A 69 -3.65 17.40 1.71
CA MET A 69 -3.05 16.33 2.53
C MET A 69 -2.88 15.01 1.78
N THR A 70 -3.40 14.89 0.56
CA THR A 70 -3.31 13.67 -0.24
C THR A 70 -2.21 13.84 -1.30
N PRO A 71 -1.12 13.05 -1.25
CA PRO A 71 -0.16 12.97 -2.34
C PRO A 71 -0.86 12.49 -3.62
N ASN A 72 -0.55 13.08 -4.77
CA ASN A 72 -1.14 12.73 -6.07
C ASN A 72 -2.68 12.54 -6.03
N PRO A 73 -3.45 13.60 -5.74
CA PRO A 73 -4.87 13.45 -5.42
C PRO A 73 -5.75 13.16 -6.65
N VAL A 74 -6.44 12.02 -6.66
CA VAL A 74 -7.51 11.68 -7.62
C VAL A 74 -8.87 11.91 -6.99
N PHE A 75 -9.75 12.61 -7.71
CA PHE A 75 -11.09 12.93 -7.23
C PHE A 75 -12.00 11.69 -7.19
N GLY A 76 -12.59 11.43 -6.03
CA GLY A 76 -13.58 10.38 -5.82
C GLY A 76 -14.91 10.91 -5.27
N TRP A 77 -16.01 10.26 -5.65
CA TRP A 77 -17.36 10.64 -5.19
C TRP A 77 -17.70 10.12 -3.78
N PHE A 78 -16.85 9.28 -3.18
CA PHE A 78 -17.09 8.65 -1.87
C PHE A 78 -17.32 9.66 -0.74
N GLY A 79 -16.61 10.80 -0.77
CA GLY A 79 -16.79 11.88 0.20
C GLY A 79 -18.24 12.42 0.27
N LEU A 80 -18.98 12.43 -0.84
CA LEU A 80 -20.40 12.81 -0.83
C LEU A 80 -21.26 11.82 -0.04
N GLY A 81 -20.96 10.52 -0.15
CA GLY A 81 -21.64 9.47 0.60
C GLY A 81 -21.48 9.66 2.10
N TYR A 82 -20.24 9.94 2.55
CA TYR A 82 -19.97 10.24 3.95
C TYR A 82 -20.77 11.45 4.44
N ILE A 83 -20.73 12.57 3.73
CA ILE A 83 -21.45 13.80 4.12
C ILE A 83 -22.97 13.55 4.17
N GLY A 84 -23.50 12.75 3.24
CA GLY A 84 -24.92 12.36 3.25
C GLY A 84 -25.30 11.58 4.50
N VAL A 85 -24.52 10.55 4.86
CA VAL A 85 -24.76 9.73 6.06
C VAL A 85 -24.56 10.55 7.34
N GLU A 86 -23.52 11.39 7.39
CA GLU A 86 -23.28 12.31 8.50
C GLU A 86 -24.48 13.24 8.70
N LEU A 87 -24.94 13.90 7.64
CA LEU A 87 -26.09 14.81 7.70
C LEU A 87 -27.35 14.10 8.22
N LEU A 88 -27.64 12.88 7.75
CA LEU A 88 -28.74 12.07 8.27
C LEU A 88 -28.57 11.79 9.78
N GLY A 89 -27.34 11.50 10.20
CA GLY A 89 -27.00 11.31 11.60
C GLY A 89 -27.22 12.56 12.45
N VAL A 90 -26.72 13.72 12.00
CA VAL A 90 -26.92 15.00 12.68
C VAL A 90 -28.40 15.35 12.75
N LEU A 91 -29.17 15.11 11.68
CA LEU A 91 -30.61 15.32 11.65
C LEU A 91 -31.33 14.43 12.67
N LEU A 92 -30.96 13.16 12.78
CA LEU A 92 -31.54 12.24 13.77
C LEU A 92 -31.28 12.71 15.20
N VAL A 93 -30.04 13.07 15.52
CA VAL A 93 -29.68 13.56 16.87
C VAL A 93 -30.40 14.88 17.17
N GLY A 94 -30.40 15.80 16.21
CA GLY A 94 -31.10 17.09 16.33
C GLY A 94 -32.61 16.93 16.50
N PHE A 95 -33.22 15.96 15.82
CA PHE A 95 -34.64 15.65 15.95
C PHE A 95 -34.97 15.15 17.36
N VAL A 96 -34.18 14.21 17.89
CA VAL A 96 -34.35 13.73 19.28
C VAL A 96 -34.16 14.88 20.28
N LEU A 97 -33.16 15.74 20.08
CA LEU A 97 -32.93 16.91 20.92
C LEU A 97 -34.14 17.87 20.88
N ALA A 98 -34.65 18.19 19.70
CA ALA A 98 -35.82 19.07 19.54
C ALA A 98 -37.07 18.50 20.24
N LYS A 99 -37.27 17.18 20.18
CA LYS A 99 -38.34 16.48 20.91
C LYS A 99 -38.17 16.57 22.43
N LEU A 100 -36.94 16.46 22.94
CA LEU A 100 -36.66 16.60 24.38
C LEU A 100 -36.84 18.04 24.90
N CYS A 101 -36.79 19.03 24.01
CA CYS A 101 -36.97 20.46 24.29
C CYS A 101 -38.39 20.99 24.01
N ASP A 102 -39.29 20.17 23.46
CA ASP A 102 -40.66 20.51 23.06
C ASP A 102 -40.78 21.74 22.13
N LYS A 103 -39.76 21.96 21.27
CA LYS A 103 -39.68 23.12 20.37
C LYS A 103 -39.07 22.72 19.02
N GLN A 104 -39.82 22.91 17.93
CA GLN A 104 -39.36 22.53 16.57
C GLN A 104 -38.16 23.36 16.10
N ASP A 105 -38.05 24.63 16.51
CA ASP A 105 -36.95 25.54 16.11
C ASP A 105 -35.57 25.11 16.64
N TYR A 106 -35.51 24.18 17.60
CA TYR A 106 -34.27 23.67 18.16
C TYR A 106 -33.51 22.76 17.19
N LEU A 107 -34.19 22.13 16.23
CA LEU A 107 -33.53 21.33 15.20
C LEU A 107 -32.60 22.20 14.35
N LEU A 108 -33.12 23.29 13.78
CA LEU A 108 -32.34 24.19 12.95
C LEU A 108 -31.20 24.82 13.76
N ARG A 109 -31.46 25.23 15.00
CA ARG A 109 -30.43 25.74 15.90
C ARG A 109 -29.31 24.72 16.16
N PHE A 110 -29.66 23.46 16.41
CA PHE A 110 -28.69 22.39 16.58
C PHE A 110 -27.84 22.16 15.33
N LEU A 111 -28.47 22.14 14.15
CA LEU A 111 -27.78 22.00 12.87
C LEU A 111 -26.79 23.15 12.63
N THR A 112 -27.24 24.40 12.79
CA THR A 112 -26.38 25.59 12.62
C THR A 112 -25.19 25.56 13.58
N ILE A 113 -25.40 25.20 14.86
CA ILE A 113 -24.30 25.11 15.83
C ILE A 113 -23.34 23.98 15.45
N THR A 114 -23.86 22.81 15.07
CA THR A 114 -23.04 21.64 14.74
C THR A 114 -22.12 21.94 13.55
N TYR A 115 -22.66 22.47 12.45
CA TYR A 115 -21.87 22.81 11.27
C TYR A 115 -21.00 24.07 11.47
N SER A 116 -21.20 24.85 12.53
CA SER A 116 -20.23 25.86 12.96
C SER A 116 -18.98 25.27 13.61
N ILE A 117 -19.03 24.02 14.09
CA ILE A 117 -17.96 23.35 14.85
C ILE A 117 -17.22 22.31 13.99
N LEU A 118 -17.96 21.50 13.23
CA LEU A 118 -17.42 20.36 12.45
C LEU A 118 -16.20 20.67 11.55
N PRO A 119 -16.13 21.81 10.83
CA PRO A 119 -14.95 22.14 10.03
C PRO A 119 -13.65 22.13 10.84
N PHE A 120 -13.71 22.56 12.10
CA PHE A 120 -12.54 22.65 12.96
C PHE A 120 -12.15 21.30 13.57
N PHE A 121 -13.12 20.44 13.88
CA PHE A 121 -12.82 19.05 14.25
C PHE A 121 -12.11 18.34 13.11
N TYR A 122 -12.63 18.46 11.89
CA TYR A 122 -12.03 17.86 10.71
C TYR A 122 -10.62 18.40 10.41
N LEU A 123 -10.43 19.72 10.47
CA LEU A 123 -9.09 20.31 10.29
C LEU A 123 -8.11 19.80 11.34
N PHE A 124 -8.53 19.68 12.61
CA PHE A 124 -7.66 19.14 13.65
C PHE A 124 -7.30 17.67 13.38
N SER A 125 -8.26 16.85 12.95
CA SER A 125 -7.99 15.43 12.67
C SER A 125 -7.06 15.21 11.48
N ILE A 126 -7.08 16.06 10.46
CA ILE A 126 -6.25 15.86 9.25
C ILE A 126 -4.94 16.65 9.26
N VAL A 127 -4.87 17.77 9.99
CA VAL A 127 -3.69 18.65 10.02
C VAL A 127 -2.83 18.47 11.27
N VAL A 128 -3.39 18.00 12.39
CA VAL A 128 -2.65 17.89 13.66
C VAL A 128 -2.31 16.45 13.99
N ILE A 129 -3.31 15.56 13.99
CA ILE A 129 -3.13 14.16 14.42
C ILE A 129 -2.09 13.41 13.58
N PRO A 130 -2.09 13.47 12.22
CA PRO A 130 -1.14 12.70 11.41
C PRO A 130 0.31 13.17 11.55
N PHE A 131 0.53 14.39 12.08
CA PHE A 131 1.85 14.97 12.28
C PHE A 131 2.37 14.83 13.71
N LEU A 132 1.64 14.12 14.59
CA LEU A 132 2.15 13.77 15.90
C LEU A 132 3.25 12.70 15.77
N PRO A 133 4.34 12.77 16.55
CA PRO A 133 5.33 11.70 16.60
C PRO A 133 4.67 10.38 17.03
N ASP A 134 5.13 9.25 16.49
CA ASP A 134 4.55 7.91 16.74
C ASP A 134 4.36 7.60 18.23
N ALA A 135 5.33 7.99 19.06
CA ALA A 135 5.28 7.80 20.52
C ALA A 135 4.08 8.46 21.20
N TYR A 136 3.45 9.45 20.57
CA TYR A 136 2.32 10.21 21.10
C TYR A 136 1.04 10.06 20.28
N PHE A 137 1.05 9.31 19.18
CA PHE A 137 -0.09 9.22 18.26
C PHE A 137 -1.37 8.73 18.98
N GLU A 138 -1.28 7.59 19.67
CA GLU A 138 -2.39 6.99 20.43
C GLU A 138 -2.92 7.91 21.54
N ALA A 139 -2.00 8.50 22.32
CA ALA A 139 -2.35 9.43 23.37
C ALA A 139 -3.02 10.70 22.81
N GLY A 140 -2.53 11.20 21.67
CA GLY A 140 -3.11 12.33 20.94
C GLY A 140 -4.52 12.05 20.45
N TYR A 141 -4.75 10.86 19.85
CA TYR A 141 -6.07 10.44 19.39
C TYR A 141 -7.07 10.30 20.55
N MET A 142 -6.63 9.74 21.68
CA MET A 142 -7.44 9.65 22.89
C MET A 142 -7.82 11.04 23.44
N VAL A 143 -6.85 11.96 23.53
CA VAL A 143 -7.10 13.34 23.98
C VAL A 143 -8.07 14.07 23.04
N TYR A 144 -7.88 13.93 21.73
CA TYR A 144 -8.76 14.49 20.71
C TYR A 144 -10.20 13.96 20.83
N THR A 145 -10.34 12.64 21.03
CA THR A 145 -11.64 12.00 21.23
C THR A 145 -12.33 12.53 22.50
N LEU A 146 -11.61 12.58 23.62
CA LEU A 146 -12.15 13.13 24.88
C LEU A 146 -12.54 14.60 24.74
N TRP A 147 -11.78 15.38 23.97
CA TRP A 147 -12.09 16.78 23.69
C TRP A 147 -13.38 16.94 22.87
N ILE A 148 -13.55 16.16 21.79
CA ILE A 148 -14.80 16.16 21.01
C ILE A 148 -15.98 15.83 21.92
N LEU A 149 -15.89 14.74 22.70
CA LEU A 149 -16.96 14.33 23.60
C LEU A 149 -17.28 15.41 24.64
N GLY A 150 -16.24 16.07 25.17
CA GLY A 150 -16.39 17.21 26.07
C GLY A 150 -17.14 18.37 25.43
N VAL A 151 -16.77 18.76 24.21
CA VAL A 151 -17.44 19.84 23.46
C VAL A 151 -18.88 19.45 23.14
N CYS A 152 -19.15 18.24 22.64
CA CYS A 152 -20.50 17.75 22.36
C CYS A 152 -21.38 17.78 23.62
N PHE A 153 -20.85 17.31 24.76
CA PHE A 153 -21.55 17.35 26.04
C PHE A 153 -21.82 18.80 26.48
N TYR A 154 -20.83 19.69 26.34
CA TYR A 154 -20.95 21.09 26.72
C TYR A 154 -22.01 21.84 25.89
N VAL A 155 -22.02 21.61 24.58
CA VAL A 155 -23.03 22.17 23.66
C VAL A 155 -24.41 21.63 23.98
N ALA A 156 -24.56 20.31 24.15
CA ALA A 156 -25.82 19.69 24.52
C ALA A 156 -26.34 20.20 25.88
N LEU A 157 -25.45 20.39 26.86
CA LEU A 157 -25.79 20.92 28.18
C LEU A 157 -26.35 22.34 28.10
N GLN A 158 -25.76 23.21 27.27
CA GLN A 158 -26.28 24.55 27.06
C GLN A 158 -27.62 24.55 26.33
N LEU A 159 -27.78 23.73 25.27
CA LEU A 159 -29.05 23.61 24.55
C LEU A 159 -30.19 23.05 25.40
N LEU A 160 -29.86 22.19 26.38
CA LEU A 160 -30.82 21.56 27.29
C LEU A 160 -30.94 22.30 28.64
N ASN A 161 -30.55 23.57 28.71
CA ASN A 161 -30.67 24.41 29.90
C ASN A 161 -30.08 23.77 31.18
N GLY A 162 -28.93 23.10 31.07
CA GLY A 162 -28.22 22.50 32.19
C GLY A 162 -28.68 21.09 32.61
N GLN A 163 -29.60 20.45 31.86
CA GLN A 163 -30.09 19.09 32.17
C GLN A 163 -29.05 18.01 31.81
N LYS A 164 -28.16 17.71 32.77
CA LYS A 164 -27.01 16.80 32.58
C LYS A 164 -27.36 15.41 32.03
N ILE A 165 -28.43 14.80 32.53
CA ILE A 165 -28.84 13.44 32.11
C ILE A 165 -29.27 13.44 30.64
N LYS A 166 -30.10 14.41 30.23
CA LYS A 166 -30.51 14.54 28.83
C LYS A 166 -29.33 14.86 27.92
N ALA A 167 -28.41 15.71 28.37
CA ALA A 167 -27.19 16.01 27.62
C ALA A 167 -26.34 14.75 27.41
N LEU A 168 -26.18 13.91 28.44
CA LEU A 168 -25.47 12.63 28.34
C LEU A 168 -26.16 11.68 27.35
N LEU A 169 -27.49 11.57 27.38
CA LEU A 169 -28.26 10.74 26.43
C LEU A 169 -28.06 11.20 24.98
N ILE A 170 -28.05 12.52 24.73
CA ILE A 170 -27.77 13.07 23.40
C ILE A 170 -26.35 12.74 22.95
N VAL A 171 -25.35 12.86 23.83
CA VAL A 171 -23.97 12.49 23.49
C VAL A 171 -23.84 10.99 23.21
N MET A 172 -24.48 10.13 23.99
CA MET A 172 -24.48 8.68 23.71
C MET A 172 -25.15 8.35 22.38
N LEU A 173 -26.25 9.03 22.04
CA LEU A 173 -26.88 8.90 20.74
C LEU A 173 -25.96 9.38 19.62
N TRP A 174 -25.29 10.53 19.80
CA TRP A 174 -24.31 11.05 18.85
C TRP A 174 -23.19 10.04 18.60
N ILE A 175 -22.61 9.46 19.65
CA ILE A 175 -21.59 8.40 19.54
C ILE A 175 -22.12 7.22 18.74
N GLY A 176 -23.32 6.72 19.06
CA GLY A 176 -23.89 5.56 18.37
C GLY A 176 -24.14 5.81 16.87
N VAL A 177 -24.55 7.04 16.53
CA VAL A 177 -24.81 7.45 15.14
C VAL A 177 -23.52 7.75 14.38
N SER A 178 -22.49 8.29 15.04
CA SER A 178 -21.21 8.61 14.40
C SER A 178 -20.25 7.41 14.35
N TYR A 179 -20.44 6.39 15.18
CA TYR A 179 -19.54 5.22 15.25
C TYR A 179 -19.33 4.51 13.90
N PRO A 180 -20.36 4.27 13.06
CA PRO A 180 -20.14 3.68 11.74
C PRO A 180 -19.23 4.52 10.83
N LEU A 181 -19.20 5.84 11.04
CA LEU A 181 -18.39 6.77 10.26
C LEU A 181 -16.93 6.83 10.72
N THR A 182 -16.58 6.33 11.92
CA THR A 182 -15.18 6.36 12.39
C THR A 182 -14.26 5.46 11.59
N ASN A 183 -14.81 4.46 10.90
CA ASN A 183 -14.06 3.52 10.06
C ASN A 183 -14.10 3.89 8.57
N VAL A 184 -14.73 5.01 8.21
CA VAL A 184 -14.84 5.48 6.83
C VAL A 184 -14.08 6.80 6.74
N SER A 185 -13.13 6.92 5.81
CA SER A 185 -12.42 8.17 5.62
C SER A 185 -13.32 9.21 4.95
N LEU A 186 -13.49 10.36 5.59
CA LEU A 186 -14.05 11.54 4.94
C LEU A 186 -12.96 12.18 4.08
N SER A 187 -12.82 11.69 2.85
CA SER A 187 -11.94 12.28 1.83
C SER A 187 -12.64 12.34 0.48
N PHE A 188 -12.35 13.41 -0.27
CA PHE A 188 -12.72 13.54 -1.69
C PHE A 188 -11.59 13.14 -2.63
N TRP A 189 -10.41 12.88 -2.05
CA TRP A 189 -9.20 12.58 -2.79
C TRP A 189 -8.61 11.29 -2.27
N HIS A 190 -8.21 10.45 -3.21
CA HIS A 190 -7.47 9.24 -2.95
C HIS A 190 -6.12 9.38 -3.61
N GLU A 191 -5.08 8.82 -2.99
CA GLU A 191 -3.76 8.81 -3.58
C GLU A 191 -3.84 8.00 -4.88
N ASP A 192 -3.38 8.61 -5.98
CA ASP A 192 -3.14 7.93 -7.23
C ASP A 192 -2.03 6.91 -6.98
N PHE A 193 -2.40 5.70 -6.55
CA PHE A 193 -1.62 4.55 -6.96
C PHE A 193 -1.75 4.54 -8.47
N ASP A 194 -0.64 4.72 -9.18
CA ASP A 194 -0.60 4.79 -10.63
C ASP A 194 -1.10 3.46 -11.23
N TYR A 195 -2.43 3.32 -11.26
CA TYR A 195 -3.14 2.26 -11.95
C TYR A 195 -3.16 2.55 -13.45
N SER A 196 -2.63 3.69 -13.91
CA SER A 196 -2.71 4.08 -15.32
C SER A 196 -1.83 3.16 -16.19
N GLU A 197 -0.62 2.80 -15.73
CA GLU A 197 0.16 1.74 -16.38
C GLU A 197 -0.55 0.37 -16.32
N ALA A 198 -1.14 0.04 -15.16
CA ALA A 198 -1.89 -1.20 -14.99
C ALA A 198 -3.21 -1.25 -15.79
N LEU A 199 -3.85 -0.12 -16.12
CA LEU A 199 -5.07 -0.07 -16.95
C LEU A 199 -4.73 0.02 -18.44
N ILE A 200 -3.62 0.64 -18.81
CA ILE A 200 -3.14 0.66 -20.20
C ILE A 200 -2.77 -0.74 -20.68
N ALA A 201 -2.19 -1.58 -19.81
CA ALA A 201 -1.94 -3.00 -20.10
C ALA A 201 -3.23 -3.84 -20.30
N TYR A 202 -4.40 -3.33 -19.90
CA TYR A 202 -5.69 -4.02 -19.90
C TYR A 202 -6.70 -3.38 -20.87
N ASN A 203 -6.29 -2.38 -21.65
CA ASN A 203 -7.15 -1.62 -22.57
C ASN A 203 -7.29 -2.27 -23.96
N ASP A 204 -6.75 -3.48 -24.14
CA ASP A 204 -7.03 -4.28 -25.33
C ASP A 204 -8.34 -5.03 -25.09
N ASP A 205 -9.35 -4.79 -25.93
CA ASP A 205 -10.73 -5.29 -25.84
C ASP A 205 -10.84 -6.84 -25.77
N GLU A 206 -9.73 -7.57 -25.86
CA GLU A 206 -9.63 -9.03 -25.70
C GLU A 206 -9.33 -9.52 -24.26
N LEU A 207 -8.88 -8.67 -23.33
CA LEU A 207 -8.57 -9.06 -21.92
C LEU A 207 -9.75 -8.85 -20.96
N GLY A 208 -10.97 -9.09 -21.48
CA GLY A 208 -12.22 -8.91 -20.76
C GLY A 208 -12.41 -9.87 -19.58
N TYR A 209 -12.66 -9.30 -18.40
CA TYR A 209 -13.14 -9.96 -17.17
C TYR A 209 -12.29 -11.15 -16.66
N VAL A 210 -11.45 -10.87 -15.65
CA VAL A 210 -10.89 -11.92 -14.79
C VAL A 210 -11.96 -12.43 -13.82
N ASN A 211 -12.37 -13.69 -13.95
CA ASN A 211 -13.23 -14.35 -12.97
C ASN A 211 -12.42 -14.70 -11.71
N GLN A 212 -12.37 -13.78 -10.74
CA GLN A 212 -11.58 -13.93 -9.52
C GLN A 212 -11.88 -15.21 -8.74
N GLU A 213 -13.16 -15.59 -8.65
CA GLU A 213 -13.58 -16.81 -7.96
C GLU A 213 -12.95 -18.04 -8.64
N GLN A 214 -13.06 -18.14 -9.96
CA GLN A 214 -12.44 -19.23 -10.72
C GLN A 214 -10.92 -19.25 -10.52
N VAL A 215 -10.27 -18.09 -10.54
CA VAL A 215 -8.83 -17.99 -10.32
C VAL A 215 -8.44 -18.56 -8.95
N TYR A 216 -9.15 -18.16 -7.88
CA TYR A 216 -8.89 -18.66 -6.53
C TYR A 216 -9.08 -20.17 -6.41
N TYR A 217 -10.17 -20.73 -6.97
CA TYR A 217 -10.40 -22.18 -6.94
C TYR A 217 -9.39 -22.96 -7.79
N ASN A 218 -8.88 -22.39 -8.88
CA ASN A 218 -7.86 -23.02 -9.73
C ASN A 218 -6.48 -23.07 -9.08
N GLN A 219 -6.15 -22.13 -8.17
CA GLN A 219 -4.80 -22.03 -7.60
C GLN A 219 -4.34 -23.31 -6.91
N TYR A 220 -5.22 -23.99 -6.17
CA TYR A 220 -4.86 -25.24 -5.50
C TYR A 220 -4.40 -26.31 -6.49
N GLN A 221 -5.11 -26.47 -7.61
CA GLN A 221 -4.76 -27.45 -8.63
C GLN A 221 -3.47 -27.05 -9.36
N LEU A 222 -3.34 -25.78 -9.77
CA LEU A 222 -2.14 -25.29 -10.46
C LEU A 222 -0.90 -25.47 -9.61
N LEU A 223 -0.95 -25.06 -8.33
CA LEU A 223 0.17 -25.18 -7.41
C LEU A 223 0.55 -26.63 -7.16
N ASN A 224 -0.42 -27.51 -6.89
CA ASN A 224 -0.13 -28.93 -6.68
C ASN A 224 0.45 -29.59 -7.92
N ASN A 225 -0.03 -29.25 -9.13
CA ASN A 225 0.53 -29.79 -10.36
C ASN A 225 1.99 -29.36 -10.54
N ALA A 226 2.31 -28.10 -10.26
CA ALA A 226 3.67 -27.59 -10.33
C ALA A 226 4.59 -28.25 -9.27
N LEU A 227 4.10 -28.42 -8.04
CA LEU A 227 4.87 -29.02 -6.95
C LEU A 227 5.06 -30.54 -7.08
N ASN A 228 4.06 -31.26 -7.59
CA ASN A 228 4.14 -32.72 -7.75
C ASN A 228 5.20 -33.15 -8.77
N ALA A 229 5.56 -32.27 -9.71
CA ALA A 229 6.63 -32.50 -10.66
C ALA A 229 8.04 -32.38 -10.04
N ILE A 230 8.15 -31.90 -8.79
CA ILE A 230 9.43 -31.70 -8.12
C ILE A 230 9.99 -33.03 -7.60
N GLU A 231 11.12 -33.43 -8.18
CA GLU A 231 11.90 -34.60 -7.79
C GLU A 231 12.70 -34.33 -6.50
N PRO A 232 12.83 -35.33 -5.61
CA PRO A 232 13.67 -35.19 -4.42
C PRO A 232 15.16 -35.04 -4.77
N GLY A 233 15.92 -34.47 -3.85
CA GLY A 233 17.39 -34.38 -3.97
C GLY A 233 18.04 -35.76 -3.89
N VAL A 234 19.18 -35.92 -4.55
CA VAL A 234 19.95 -37.17 -4.54
C VAL A 234 21.00 -37.10 -3.45
N LYS A 235 20.89 -37.99 -2.46
CA LYS A 235 21.83 -38.05 -1.35
C LYS A 235 23.29 -38.19 -1.84
N GLY A 236 24.17 -37.33 -1.33
CA GLY A 236 25.58 -37.27 -1.69
C GLY A 236 25.88 -36.46 -2.96
N ILE A 237 24.88 -35.78 -3.52
CA ILE A 237 25.00 -34.82 -4.61
C ILE A 237 24.43 -33.51 -4.10
N THR A 238 25.15 -32.41 -4.30
CA THR A 238 24.62 -31.06 -4.02
C THR A 238 23.70 -30.66 -5.17
N ASP A 239 22.39 -30.88 -5.03
CA ASP A 239 21.40 -30.49 -6.05
C ASP A 239 21.00 -29.00 -5.93
N LEU A 240 20.65 -28.40 -7.07
CA LEU A 240 20.07 -27.06 -7.15
C LEU A 240 18.55 -27.15 -7.35
N PHE A 241 17.81 -26.55 -6.42
CA PHE A 241 16.38 -26.32 -6.55
C PHE A 241 16.12 -24.85 -6.90
N PHE A 242 15.10 -24.58 -7.70
CA PHE A 242 14.79 -23.23 -8.17
C PHE A 242 13.34 -22.84 -7.92
N ILE A 243 13.14 -21.62 -7.41
CA ILE A 243 11.84 -20.94 -7.41
C ILE A 243 12.01 -19.59 -8.10
N GLY A 244 11.29 -19.37 -9.19
CA GLY A 244 11.13 -18.06 -9.80
C GLY A 244 9.80 -17.43 -9.38
N PHE A 245 9.84 -16.16 -9.01
CA PHE A 245 8.70 -15.42 -8.47
C PHE A 245 8.55 -14.07 -9.16
N GLY A 246 7.62 -13.98 -10.12
CA GLY A 246 7.36 -12.81 -10.93
C GLY A 246 6.07 -12.15 -10.48
N ALA A 247 6.17 -11.12 -9.66
CA ALA A 247 5.10 -10.78 -8.74
C ALA A 247 4.20 -9.62 -9.18
N ASP A 248 4.53 -8.92 -10.25
CA ASP A 248 3.75 -7.78 -10.74
C ASP A 248 3.19 -8.04 -12.14
N SER A 249 1.88 -7.89 -12.27
CA SER A 249 1.12 -8.10 -13.51
C SER A 249 1.03 -6.88 -14.42
N SER A 250 1.46 -5.69 -13.97
CA SER A 250 1.33 -4.46 -14.76
C SER A 250 2.29 -4.41 -15.95
N GLN A 251 3.39 -5.18 -15.92
CA GLN A 251 4.29 -5.37 -17.06
C GLN A 251 4.62 -6.85 -17.31
N ASP A 252 4.67 -7.22 -18.59
CA ASP A 252 5.02 -8.57 -19.03
C ASP A 252 6.44 -9.02 -18.69
N VAL A 253 7.35 -8.07 -18.47
CA VAL A 253 8.79 -8.36 -18.30
C VAL A 253 9.05 -9.32 -17.14
N PHE A 254 8.31 -9.20 -16.03
CA PHE A 254 8.49 -10.06 -14.85
C PHE A 254 8.11 -11.52 -15.15
N MET A 255 7.01 -11.73 -15.88
CA MET A 255 6.63 -13.05 -16.38
C MET A 255 7.70 -13.60 -17.33
N ARG A 256 8.10 -12.82 -18.34
CA ARG A 256 9.09 -13.26 -19.35
C ARG A 256 10.42 -13.62 -18.69
N GLU A 257 10.85 -12.80 -17.75
CA GLU A 257 12.08 -12.99 -17.00
C GLU A 257 12.04 -14.28 -16.18
N VAL A 258 10.97 -14.54 -15.40
CA VAL A 258 10.85 -15.81 -14.66
C VAL A 258 10.86 -17.02 -15.58
N ILE A 259 10.13 -16.98 -16.70
CA ILE A 259 10.11 -18.08 -17.68
C ILE A 259 11.51 -18.32 -18.25
N ASN A 260 12.20 -17.26 -18.67
CA ASN A 260 13.53 -17.36 -19.24
C ASN A 260 14.57 -17.84 -18.20
N VAL A 261 14.53 -17.31 -16.98
CA VAL A 261 15.43 -17.74 -15.89
C VAL A 261 15.16 -19.19 -15.53
N GLN A 262 13.91 -19.63 -15.44
CA GLN A 262 13.59 -21.04 -15.21
C GLN A 262 14.18 -21.94 -16.31
N ASN A 263 14.11 -21.51 -17.57
CA ASN A 263 14.73 -22.24 -18.68
C ASN A 263 16.25 -22.35 -18.52
N VAL A 264 16.93 -21.26 -18.15
CA VAL A 264 18.38 -21.27 -17.88
C VAL A 264 18.70 -22.18 -16.70
N MET A 265 17.93 -22.12 -15.61
CA MET A 265 18.12 -22.98 -14.44
C MET A 265 18.00 -24.46 -14.80
N ASN A 266 17.01 -24.80 -15.63
CA ASN A 266 16.76 -26.17 -16.08
C ASN A 266 17.83 -26.69 -17.02
N HIS A 267 18.18 -25.94 -18.05
CA HIS A 267 19.05 -26.43 -19.13
C HIS A 267 20.53 -26.24 -18.82
N ASN A 268 20.87 -25.15 -18.12
CA ASN A 268 22.26 -24.75 -17.90
C ASN A 268 22.73 -24.93 -16.46
N LEU A 269 21.85 -24.95 -15.46
CA LEU A 269 22.26 -25.00 -14.04
C LEU A 269 21.79 -26.25 -13.28
N GLY A 270 21.24 -27.24 -13.97
CA GLY A 270 20.94 -28.55 -13.36
C GLY A 270 19.62 -28.65 -12.60
N ALA A 271 18.77 -27.62 -12.62
CA ALA A 271 17.50 -27.61 -11.88
C ALA A 271 16.35 -28.35 -12.60
N THR A 272 16.63 -29.14 -13.64
CA THR A 272 15.61 -29.92 -14.37
C THR A 272 14.83 -30.82 -13.39
N GLY A 273 13.50 -30.76 -13.41
CA GLY A 273 12.67 -31.52 -12.46
C GLY A 273 12.70 -30.99 -11.03
N ARG A 274 13.35 -29.86 -10.77
CA ARG A 274 13.52 -29.23 -9.44
C ARG A 274 13.28 -27.73 -9.46
N SER A 275 12.54 -27.26 -10.46
CA SER A 275 12.24 -25.85 -10.66
C SER A 275 10.73 -25.58 -10.67
N ILE A 276 10.31 -24.49 -10.04
CA ILE A 276 8.93 -23.99 -10.09
C ILE A 276 8.92 -22.50 -10.39
N ALA A 277 7.94 -22.07 -11.18
CA ALA A 277 7.65 -20.68 -11.44
C ALA A 277 6.30 -20.30 -10.82
N LEU A 278 6.28 -19.19 -10.10
CA LEU A 278 5.09 -18.52 -9.62
C LEU A 278 5.02 -17.17 -10.34
N ILE A 279 3.90 -16.87 -11.00
CA ILE A 279 3.80 -15.72 -11.91
C ILE A 279 2.45 -15.02 -11.75
N ASN A 280 2.47 -13.69 -11.64
CA ASN A 280 1.30 -12.83 -11.80
C ASN A 280 1.32 -12.21 -13.20
N ASN A 281 0.50 -12.73 -14.11
CA ASN A 281 0.25 -12.14 -15.43
C ASN A 281 -1.05 -12.74 -15.99
N LEU A 282 -1.84 -11.95 -16.72
CA LEU A 282 -3.09 -12.41 -17.32
C LEU A 282 -2.89 -13.58 -18.29
N LYS A 283 -1.78 -13.60 -19.02
CA LYS A 283 -1.46 -14.64 -20.01
C LYS A 283 -1.20 -16.00 -19.37
N THR A 284 -0.87 -16.03 -18.07
CA THR A 284 -0.55 -17.26 -17.33
C THR A 284 -1.53 -17.56 -16.20
N ILE A 285 -2.60 -16.76 -16.05
CA ILE A 285 -3.50 -16.82 -14.89
C ILE A 285 -4.15 -18.19 -14.69
N ASP A 286 -4.41 -18.91 -15.78
CA ASP A 286 -5.05 -20.23 -15.79
C ASP A 286 -4.07 -21.40 -15.96
N THR A 287 -2.77 -21.13 -16.11
CA THR A 287 -1.76 -22.16 -16.46
C THR A 287 -0.60 -22.23 -15.48
N THR A 288 -0.30 -21.14 -14.78
CA THR A 288 0.80 -21.03 -13.82
C THR A 288 0.26 -20.60 -12.46
N PRO A 289 0.76 -21.15 -11.34
CA PRO A 289 0.34 -20.69 -10.02
C PRO A 289 0.71 -19.21 -9.81
N LEU A 290 -0.17 -18.47 -9.14
CA LEU A 290 0.06 -17.07 -8.83
C LEU A 290 1.30 -16.87 -7.97
N ALA A 291 2.04 -15.80 -8.25
CA ALA A 291 3.07 -15.25 -7.39
C ALA A 291 2.41 -14.52 -6.20
N SER A 292 1.91 -15.30 -5.24
CA SER A 292 1.36 -14.78 -3.99
C SER A 292 2.23 -15.18 -2.79
N SER A 293 2.17 -14.41 -1.71
CA SER A 293 2.81 -14.73 -0.43
C SER A 293 2.50 -16.16 0.03
N THR A 294 1.22 -16.54 -0.03
CA THR A 294 0.74 -17.87 0.37
C THR A 294 1.32 -18.98 -0.51
N ASN A 295 1.30 -18.82 -1.84
CA ASN A 295 1.86 -19.81 -2.76
C ASN A 295 3.38 -19.93 -2.61
N LEU A 296 4.09 -18.82 -2.38
CA LEU A 296 5.52 -18.85 -2.11
C LEU A 296 5.84 -19.63 -0.83
N LYS A 297 5.11 -19.37 0.26
CA LYS A 297 5.27 -20.12 1.52
C LYS A 297 5.00 -21.61 1.32
N ILE A 298 3.92 -21.98 0.62
CA ILE A 298 3.59 -23.38 0.34
C ILE A 298 4.69 -24.04 -0.51
N ALA A 299 5.15 -23.36 -1.57
CA ALA A 299 6.19 -23.89 -2.45
C ALA A 299 7.52 -24.11 -1.72
N LEU A 300 7.96 -23.14 -0.91
CA LEU A 300 9.16 -23.26 -0.08
C LEU A 300 9.06 -24.43 0.90
N ASN A 301 7.93 -24.55 1.60
CA ASN A 301 7.69 -25.68 2.52
C ASN A 301 7.70 -27.03 1.79
N HIS A 302 7.13 -27.11 0.59
CA HIS A 302 7.16 -28.32 -0.21
C HIS A 302 8.58 -28.69 -0.63
N LEU A 303 9.37 -27.72 -1.09
CA LEU A 303 10.79 -27.92 -1.41
C LEU A 303 11.58 -28.35 -0.17
N GLY A 304 11.33 -27.76 1.00
CA GLY A 304 11.91 -28.17 2.28
C GLY A 304 11.73 -29.67 2.59
N GLY A 305 10.61 -30.26 2.16
CA GLY A 305 10.35 -31.70 2.27
C GLY A 305 10.97 -32.58 1.17
N LYS A 306 11.58 -31.98 0.13
CA LYS A 306 12.18 -32.65 -1.03
C LYS A 306 13.70 -32.58 -1.04
N ILE A 307 14.26 -31.52 -0.45
CA ILE A 307 15.71 -31.32 -0.35
C ILE A 307 16.35 -32.24 0.69
N ASN A 308 17.64 -32.51 0.52
CA ASN A 308 18.55 -32.96 1.56
C ASN A 308 19.07 -31.70 2.29
N PRO A 309 18.62 -31.37 3.52
CA PRO A 309 18.85 -30.05 4.12
C PRO A 309 20.33 -29.70 4.34
N GLU A 310 21.18 -30.71 4.56
CA GLU A 310 22.63 -30.53 4.74
C GLU A 310 23.36 -30.31 3.42
N GLU A 311 22.76 -30.70 2.29
CA GLU A 311 23.44 -30.84 1.01
C GLU A 311 22.86 -29.94 -0.09
N ASP A 312 21.55 -29.79 -0.22
CA ASP A 312 20.97 -29.12 -1.39
C ASP A 312 20.85 -27.61 -1.20
N ILE A 313 20.87 -26.88 -2.32
CA ILE A 313 20.76 -25.43 -2.36
C ILE A 313 19.44 -25.02 -3.01
N VAL A 314 18.71 -24.10 -2.39
CA VAL A 314 17.53 -23.46 -3.00
C VAL A 314 17.92 -22.08 -3.54
N LEU A 315 17.70 -21.87 -4.84
CA LEU A 315 17.80 -20.57 -5.49
C LEU A 315 16.40 -19.95 -5.62
N LEU A 316 16.21 -18.83 -4.93
CA LEU A 316 15.01 -18.02 -4.99
C LEU A 316 15.30 -16.78 -5.84
N TYR A 317 14.63 -16.66 -6.97
CA TYR A 317 14.70 -15.49 -7.86
C TYR A 317 13.40 -14.69 -7.78
N LEU A 318 13.49 -13.48 -7.21
CA LEU A 318 12.37 -12.57 -7.02
C LEU A 318 12.50 -11.43 -8.03
N THR A 319 11.48 -11.21 -8.86
CA THR A 319 11.46 -10.08 -9.80
C THR A 319 10.11 -9.37 -9.74
N SER A 320 10.16 -8.07 -9.47
CA SER A 320 8.98 -7.20 -9.32
C SER A 320 9.41 -5.72 -9.25
N HIS A 321 8.46 -4.81 -9.10
CA HIS A 321 8.75 -3.49 -8.56
C HIS A 321 9.11 -3.56 -7.07
N GLY A 322 9.83 -2.55 -6.60
CA GLY A 322 10.14 -2.36 -5.19
C GLY A 322 9.66 -1.01 -4.70
N SER A 323 9.18 -0.94 -3.45
CA SER A 323 8.72 0.30 -2.82
C SER A 323 9.82 0.97 -1.99
N PHE A 324 9.61 2.26 -1.67
CA PHE A 324 10.47 2.98 -0.72
C PHE A 324 10.42 2.38 0.69
N ASP A 325 9.36 1.66 1.03
CA ASP A 325 9.20 0.92 2.29
C ASP A 325 9.93 -0.44 2.27
N HIS A 326 10.72 -0.71 1.22
CA HIS A 326 11.54 -1.90 1.06
C HIS A 326 10.74 -3.21 0.94
N GLU A 327 9.57 -3.14 0.30
CA GLU A 327 8.71 -4.28 -0.01
C GLU A 327 8.73 -4.60 -1.51
N LEU A 328 8.44 -5.86 -1.84
CA LEU A 328 8.17 -6.25 -3.23
C LEU A 328 6.71 -5.95 -3.58
N SER A 329 6.48 -5.32 -4.74
CA SER A 329 5.12 -5.19 -5.28
C SER A 329 4.57 -6.57 -5.59
N ILE A 330 3.39 -6.89 -5.06
CA ILE A 330 2.66 -8.13 -5.36
C ILE A 330 1.33 -7.72 -5.97
N SER A 331 1.27 -7.73 -7.31
CA SER A 331 0.16 -7.18 -8.08
C SER A 331 -0.37 -8.19 -9.08
N MET A 332 -1.67 -8.47 -9.00
CA MET A 332 -2.41 -9.23 -10.00
C MET A 332 -3.82 -8.66 -10.12
N TRP A 333 -4.01 -7.56 -10.83
CA TRP A 333 -5.35 -6.96 -10.94
C TRP A 333 -6.36 -7.95 -11.57
N PRO A 334 -7.59 -8.08 -11.05
CA PRO A 334 -8.22 -7.35 -9.94
C PRO A 334 -8.17 -8.08 -8.58
N LEU A 335 -7.20 -8.98 -8.37
CA LEU A 335 -7.03 -9.73 -7.12
C LEU A 335 -6.29 -8.88 -6.09
N GLU A 336 -6.78 -8.91 -4.85
CA GLU A 336 -6.05 -8.41 -3.69
C GLU A 336 -5.11 -9.51 -3.19
N LEU A 337 -3.80 -9.24 -3.21
CA LEU A 337 -2.75 -10.17 -2.76
C LEU A 337 -1.97 -9.56 -1.59
N ASN A 338 -1.50 -10.42 -0.68
CA ASN A 338 -0.70 -9.98 0.46
C ASN A 338 0.67 -9.47 0.00
N ALA A 339 1.11 -8.35 0.58
CA ALA A 339 2.46 -7.84 0.45
C ALA A 339 3.50 -8.86 0.99
N ILE A 340 4.74 -8.73 0.52
CA ILE A 340 5.87 -9.55 0.98
C ILE A 340 7.05 -8.64 1.27
N GLY A 341 7.46 -8.61 2.54
CA GLY A 341 8.68 -7.96 2.99
C GLY A 341 9.87 -8.93 3.13
N PRO A 342 11.07 -8.38 3.39
CA PRO A 342 12.27 -9.19 3.56
C PRO A 342 12.22 -10.11 4.80
N ASN A 343 11.52 -9.71 5.87
CA ASN A 343 11.32 -10.54 7.05
C ASN A 343 10.38 -11.73 6.80
N ASP A 344 9.39 -11.56 5.92
CA ASP A 344 8.49 -12.65 5.52
C ASP A 344 9.26 -13.73 4.76
N ILE A 345 10.07 -13.32 3.77
CA ILE A 345 10.91 -14.24 2.99
C ILE A 345 11.86 -15.02 3.92
N ARG A 346 12.50 -14.34 4.87
CA ARG A 346 13.34 -14.99 5.88
C ARG A 346 12.53 -16.05 6.64
N ALA A 347 11.37 -15.67 7.16
CA ALA A 347 10.53 -16.57 7.94
C ALA A 347 10.09 -17.79 7.11
N TYR A 348 9.73 -17.61 5.83
CA TYR A 348 9.31 -18.72 4.97
C TYR A 348 10.45 -19.69 4.67
N LEU A 349 11.67 -19.19 4.43
CA LEU A 349 12.85 -20.03 4.23
C LEU A 349 13.24 -20.80 5.50
N ASP A 350 13.20 -20.11 6.65
CA ASP A 350 13.52 -20.69 7.95
C ASP A 350 12.46 -21.74 8.37
N ASP A 351 11.17 -21.45 8.20
CA ASP A 351 10.04 -22.37 8.45
C ASP A 351 10.15 -23.65 7.60
N ALA A 352 10.60 -23.50 6.34
CA ALA A 352 10.79 -24.61 5.40
C ALA A 352 12.04 -25.45 5.69
N GLY A 353 12.89 -25.04 6.65
CA GLY A 353 14.15 -25.73 6.95
C GLY A 353 15.21 -25.58 5.85
N ILE A 354 15.10 -24.56 4.99
CA ILE A 354 16.03 -24.32 3.88
C ILE A 354 17.27 -23.61 4.42
N GLN A 355 18.33 -24.39 4.67
CA GLN A 355 19.59 -23.89 5.22
C GLN A 355 20.44 -23.16 4.17
N TRP A 356 20.70 -23.80 3.02
CA TRP A 356 21.56 -23.26 1.97
C TRP A 356 20.72 -22.54 0.92
N ARG A 357 20.90 -21.21 0.82
CA ARG A 357 20.01 -20.36 0.04
C ARG A 357 20.74 -19.35 -0.80
N ILE A 358 20.43 -19.32 -2.10
CA ILE A 358 20.81 -18.26 -3.03
C ILE A 358 19.56 -17.41 -3.25
N ILE A 359 19.63 -16.12 -2.91
CA ILE A 359 18.47 -15.22 -3.01
C ILE A 359 18.85 -14.07 -3.93
N LEU A 360 18.16 -13.99 -5.06
CA LEU A 360 18.36 -12.96 -6.07
C LEU A 360 17.14 -12.05 -6.09
N VAL A 361 17.33 -10.75 -5.88
CA VAL A 361 16.24 -9.78 -5.78
C VAL A 361 16.38 -8.73 -6.87
N SER A 362 15.57 -8.87 -7.93
CA SER A 362 15.45 -7.95 -9.05
C SER A 362 14.32 -6.96 -8.79
N ALA A 363 14.62 -5.90 -8.02
CA ALA A 363 13.67 -4.82 -7.70
C ALA A 363 14.40 -3.53 -7.29
N CYS A 364 13.69 -2.40 -7.39
CA CYS A 364 14.14 -1.13 -6.81
C CYS A 364 14.29 -1.25 -5.28
N TYR A 365 15.24 -0.52 -4.69
CA TYR A 365 15.51 -0.50 -3.25
C TYR A 365 15.87 -1.87 -2.63
N SER A 366 16.17 -2.87 -3.46
CA SER A 366 16.34 -4.27 -3.06
C SER A 366 17.51 -4.51 -2.10
N GLY A 367 18.49 -3.60 -2.01
CA GLY A 367 19.59 -3.68 -1.04
C GLY A 367 19.13 -3.80 0.42
N ALA A 368 17.93 -3.30 0.74
CA ALA A 368 17.34 -3.42 2.07
C ALA A 368 17.03 -4.87 2.49
N PHE A 369 16.94 -5.80 1.53
CA PHE A 369 16.67 -7.22 1.78
C PHE A 369 17.88 -7.94 2.39
N ILE A 370 19.10 -7.41 2.18
CA ILE A 370 20.33 -8.07 2.61
C ILE A 370 20.37 -8.24 4.12
N ASP A 371 20.04 -7.19 4.89
CA ASP A 371 20.18 -7.22 6.35
C ASP A 371 19.25 -8.23 7.03
N ALA A 372 18.04 -8.42 6.51
CA ALA A 372 17.10 -9.38 7.03
C ALA A 372 17.47 -10.82 6.65
N LEU A 373 17.98 -11.04 5.44
CA LEU A 373 18.19 -12.37 4.87
C LEU A 373 19.58 -12.95 5.16
N LYS A 374 20.57 -12.10 5.46
CA LYS A 374 21.98 -12.52 5.59
C LYS A 374 22.20 -13.47 6.76
N ASN A 375 22.93 -14.55 6.49
CA ASN A 375 23.48 -15.50 7.44
C ASN A 375 24.67 -16.25 6.81
N GLU A 376 25.35 -17.10 7.59
CA GLU A 376 26.55 -17.84 7.15
C GLU A 376 26.33 -18.76 5.94
N THR A 377 25.10 -19.18 5.67
CA THR A 377 24.72 -20.16 4.63
C THR A 377 23.93 -19.53 3.48
N SER A 378 23.93 -18.19 3.39
CA SER A 378 23.22 -17.44 2.36
C SER A 378 24.16 -16.77 1.38
N LEU A 379 23.76 -16.74 0.11
CA LEU A 379 24.23 -15.80 -0.88
C LEU A 379 23.06 -14.91 -1.25
N ILE A 380 23.24 -13.59 -1.21
CA ILE A 380 22.19 -12.62 -1.56
C ILE A 380 22.74 -11.67 -2.61
N PHE A 381 22.04 -11.52 -3.74
CA PHE A 381 22.41 -10.55 -4.77
C PHE A 381 21.21 -9.67 -5.13
N THR A 382 21.37 -8.35 -4.98
CA THR A 382 20.31 -7.37 -5.21
C THR A 382 20.61 -6.51 -6.42
N ALA A 383 19.58 -6.18 -7.19
CA ALA A 383 19.72 -5.34 -8.38
C ALA A 383 20.13 -3.90 -8.06
N ALA A 384 19.76 -3.38 -6.89
CA ALA A 384 20.07 -2.02 -6.46
C ALA A 384 20.47 -1.94 -4.98
N ALA A 385 21.06 -0.81 -4.58
CA ALA A 385 21.23 -0.43 -3.19
C ALA A 385 19.88 -0.06 -2.52
N SER A 386 19.83 -0.03 -1.19
CA SER A 386 18.58 0.25 -0.45
C SER A 386 17.96 1.62 -0.73
N ASP A 387 18.74 2.58 -1.24
CA ASP A 387 18.29 3.94 -1.56
C ASP A 387 18.24 4.23 -3.07
N LYS A 388 18.35 3.20 -3.93
CA LYS A 388 18.44 3.34 -5.39
C LYS A 388 17.39 2.54 -6.14
N ALA A 389 17.00 3.05 -7.31
CA ALA A 389 16.20 2.31 -8.29
C ALA A 389 17.07 1.35 -9.11
N SER A 390 16.45 0.31 -9.66
CA SER A 390 17.00 -0.59 -10.70
C SER A 390 16.32 -0.35 -12.05
N PHE A 391 16.91 -0.83 -13.15
CA PHE A 391 16.45 -0.49 -14.51
C PHE A 391 16.09 -1.70 -15.37
N GLY A 392 15.31 -1.44 -16.43
CA GLY A 392 14.93 -2.43 -17.44
C GLY A 392 13.50 -2.99 -17.32
N CYS A 393 12.65 -2.42 -16.48
CA CYS A 393 11.29 -2.94 -16.19
C CYS A 393 10.22 -2.62 -17.26
N SER A 394 10.60 -2.18 -18.47
CA SER A 394 9.64 -1.89 -19.54
C SER A 394 8.98 -3.16 -20.08
N SER A 395 7.68 -3.09 -20.42
CA SER A 395 6.89 -4.21 -20.96
C SER A 395 7.42 -4.78 -22.28
N GLU A 396 8.15 -3.97 -23.05
CA GLU A 396 8.78 -4.38 -24.32
C GLU A 396 10.03 -5.27 -24.11
N ASN A 397 10.60 -5.26 -22.90
CA ASN A 397 11.84 -5.98 -22.63
C ASN A 397 11.58 -7.46 -22.33
N GLU A 398 12.54 -8.32 -22.72
CA GLU A 398 12.54 -9.74 -22.33
C GLU A 398 13.12 -9.98 -20.93
N PHE A 399 13.91 -9.01 -20.44
CA PHE A 399 14.63 -9.06 -19.17
C PHE A 399 14.81 -7.66 -18.59
N THR A 400 14.94 -7.58 -17.26
CA THR A 400 15.55 -6.41 -16.60
C THR A 400 17.05 -6.36 -16.88
N TYR A 401 17.71 -5.23 -16.60
CA TYR A 401 19.17 -5.15 -16.81
C TYR A 401 19.92 -6.17 -15.93
N PHE A 402 19.36 -6.43 -14.75
CA PHE A 402 19.85 -7.41 -13.80
C PHE A 402 19.72 -8.84 -14.33
N GLY A 403 18.51 -9.28 -14.68
CA GLY A 403 18.28 -10.63 -15.19
C GLY A 403 18.97 -10.88 -16.54
N GLU A 404 19.01 -9.87 -17.41
CA GLU A 404 19.69 -9.97 -18.70
C GLU A 404 21.19 -10.26 -18.50
N THR A 405 21.85 -9.49 -17.64
CA THR A 405 23.28 -9.62 -17.40
C THR A 405 23.63 -10.96 -16.74
N LEU A 406 22.74 -11.45 -15.86
CA LEU A 406 22.93 -12.69 -15.14
C LEU A 406 22.72 -13.93 -16.00
N PHE A 407 21.69 -13.95 -16.84
CA PHE A 407 21.15 -15.19 -17.40
C PHE A 407 21.19 -15.27 -18.93
N LYS A 408 21.18 -14.14 -19.65
CA LYS A 408 21.05 -14.16 -21.12
C LYS A 408 22.18 -14.89 -21.84
N ASN A 409 23.40 -14.85 -21.28
CA ASN A 409 24.59 -15.45 -21.89
C ASN A 409 25.16 -16.62 -21.06
N VAL A 410 24.33 -17.26 -20.23
CA VAL A 410 24.75 -18.45 -19.48
C VAL A 410 24.73 -19.64 -20.44
N GLU A 411 25.85 -19.84 -21.15
CA GLU A 411 26.02 -20.92 -22.13
C GLU A 411 27.09 -21.92 -21.67
N GLY A 412 26.72 -23.20 -21.61
CA GLY A 412 27.59 -24.38 -21.78
C GLY A 412 28.87 -24.47 -20.94
N LYS A 413 29.02 -23.69 -19.87
CA LYS A 413 30.21 -23.64 -19.01
C LYS A 413 29.81 -23.75 -17.55
N SER A 414 30.71 -24.29 -16.73
CA SER A 414 30.57 -24.31 -15.26
C SER A 414 30.34 -22.88 -14.77
N TYR A 415 29.15 -22.59 -14.25
CA TYR A 415 28.80 -21.26 -13.75
C TYR A 415 29.40 -21.06 -12.37
N GLN A 416 30.42 -20.20 -12.27
CA GLN A 416 30.97 -19.79 -10.99
C GLN A 416 30.12 -18.66 -10.43
N PHE A 417 29.30 -18.93 -9.41
CA PHE A 417 28.26 -18.00 -8.97
C PHE A 417 28.85 -16.66 -8.51
N ILE A 418 29.86 -16.70 -7.63
CA ILE A 418 30.47 -15.49 -7.05
C ILE A 418 31.15 -14.65 -8.14
N ASP A 419 31.94 -15.29 -9.00
CA ASP A 419 32.68 -14.59 -10.06
C ASP A 419 31.74 -14.07 -11.16
N GLY A 420 30.69 -14.82 -11.49
CA GLY A 420 29.64 -14.40 -12.41
C GLY A 420 28.89 -13.18 -11.90
N PHE A 421 28.52 -13.16 -10.61
CA PHE A 421 27.83 -12.02 -10.00
C PHE A 421 28.72 -10.79 -9.89
N ASN A 422 30.00 -10.94 -9.52
CA ASN A 422 30.95 -9.81 -9.53
C ASN A 422 31.13 -9.21 -10.93
N GLN A 423 31.20 -10.05 -11.97
CA GLN A 423 31.23 -9.57 -13.36
C GLN A 423 29.92 -8.89 -13.76
N ALA A 424 28.78 -9.38 -13.28
CA ALA A 424 27.49 -8.78 -13.54
C ALA A 424 27.37 -7.38 -12.92
N ILE A 425 27.84 -7.19 -11.69
CA ILE A 425 27.88 -5.87 -11.03
C ILE A 425 28.61 -4.85 -11.90
N GLU A 426 29.79 -5.21 -12.41
CA GLU A 426 30.57 -4.30 -13.25
C GLU A 426 29.85 -4.03 -14.59
N LYS A 427 29.30 -5.06 -15.24
CA LYS A 427 28.58 -4.90 -16.51
C LYS A 427 27.33 -4.02 -16.38
N ILE A 428 26.53 -4.21 -15.33
CA ILE A 428 25.33 -3.42 -15.05
C ILE A 428 25.74 -1.96 -14.86
N LYS A 429 26.74 -1.70 -14.01
CA LYS A 429 27.25 -0.34 -13.77
C LYS A 429 27.75 0.32 -15.04
N GLN A 430 28.50 -0.39 -15.89
CA GLN A 430 29.00 0.16 -17.15
C GLN A 430 27.87 0.49 -18.12
N ARG A 431 26.85 -0.37 -18.22
CA ARG A 431 25.65 -0.10 -19.02
C ARG A 431 24.92 1.14 -18.54
N GLU A 432 24.61 1.21 -17.25
CA GLU A 432 23.91 2.35 -16.64
C GLU A 432 24.65 3.67 -16.88
N ILE A 433 25.98 3.70 -16.71
CA ILE A 433 26.81 4.88 -17.00
C ILE A 433 26.75 5.25 -18.49
N SER A 434 26.82 4.26 -19.40
CA SER A 434 26.77 4.50 -20.84
C SER A 434 25.43 5.09 -21.31
N GLU A 435 24.36 4.81 -20.57
CA GLU A 435 23.01 5.33 -20.81
C GLU A 435 22.72 6.64 -20.02
N ASN A 436 23.72 7.20 -19.35
CA ASN A 436 23.62 8.40 -18.48
C ASN A 436 22.66 8.24 -17.30
N LEU A 437 22.53 7.03 -16.77
CA LEU A 437 21.76 6.74 -15.57
C LEU A 437 22.62 6.87 -14.30
N ILE A 438 21.97 7.16 -13.17
CA ILE A 438 22.62 7.04 -11.86
C ILE A 438 22.75 5.55 -11.54
N PRO A 439 23.95 5.02 -11.26
CA PRO A 439 24.13 3.59 -11.05
C PRO A 439 23.27 3.05 -9.90
N SER A 440 22.65 1.90 -10.14
CA SER A 440 21.83 1.19 -9.14
C SER A 440 22.66 0.69 -7.96
N ASN A 441 23.98 0.49 -8.17
CA ASN A 441 24.93 -0.05 -7.20
C ASN A 441 24.48 -1.41 -6.65
N SER A 442 24.27 -2.39 -7.54
CA SER A 442 23.95 -3.77 -7.19
C SER A 442 24.89 -4.33 -6.11
N GLN A 443 24.36 -5.09 -5.15
CA GLN A 443 25.08 -5.50 -3.94
C GLN A 443 25.09 -7.01 -3.78
N LEU A 444 26.26 -7.59 -3.53
CA LEU A 444 26.45 -9.02 -3.29
C LEU A 444 26.89 -9.27 -1.84
N TYR A 445 26.16 -10.15 -1.15
CA TYR A 445 26.55 -10.72 0.13
C TYR A 445 26.77 -12.23 -0.02
N VAL A 446 27.83 -12.74 0.60
CA VAL A 446 28.11 -14.19 0.64
C VAL A 446 28.55 -14.57 2.06
N GLY A 447 27.77 -15.43 2.70
CA GLY A 447 28.10 -16.03 4.00
C GLY A 447 29.35 -16.90 3.93
N ASN A 448 30.06 -17.08 5.05
CA ASN A 448 31.36 -17.74 5.01
C ASN A 448 31.26 -19.22 4.64
N LEU A 449 30.28 -19.92 5.22
CA LEU A 449 30.03 -21.33 4.92
C LEU A 449 29.47 -21.51 3.49
N MET A 450 28.69 -20.54 3.01
CA MET A 450 28.13 -20.59 1.65
C MET A 450 29.21 -20.61 0.57
N ARG A 451 30.36 -19.95 0.77
CA ARG A 451 31.47 -19.97 -0.20
C ARG A 451 31.99 -21.38 -0.46
N GLU A 452 32.17 -22.17 0.59
CA GLU A 452 32.63 -23.56 0.47
C GLU A 452 31.54 -24.45 -0.14
N LYS A 453 30.28 -24.19 0.22
CA LYS A 453 29.14 -24.94 -0.30
C LYS A 453 28.95 -24.75 -1.81
N LEU A 454 29.13 -23.53 -2.31
CA LEU A 454 29.05 -23.22 -3.74
C LEU A 454 30.10 -23.99 -4.56
N GLN A 455 31.31 -24.17 -4.03
CA GLN A 455 32.33 -24.98 -4.72
C GLN A 455 31.90 -26.44 -4.88
N SER A 456 31.16 -26.97 -3.90
CA SER A 456 30.61 -28.32 -3.96
C SER A 456 29.50 -28.42 -5.00
N LEU A 457 28.59 -27.44 -5.05
CA LEU A 457 27.56 -27.33 -6.09
C LEU A 457 28.20 -27.26 -7.49
N GLU A 458 29.13 -26.33 -7.70
CA GLU A 458 29.80 -26.12 -8.98
C GLU A 458 30.55 -27.38 -9.45
N HIS A 459 31.19 -28.09 -8.52
CA HIS A 459 31.83 -29.38 -8.80
C HIS A 459 30.82 -30.46 -9.21
N ASP A 460 29.74 -30.62 -8.45
CA ASP A 460 28.73 -31.66 -8.67
C ASP A 460 27.94 -31.41 -9.96
N MET A 461 27.64 -30.15 -10.30
CA MET A 461 27.03 -29.77 -11.57
C MET A 461 27.83 -30.32 -12.76
N VAL A 462 29.14 -30.06 -12.78
CA VAL A 462 30.03 -30.54 -13.86
C VAL A 462 30.17 -32.07 -13.82
N ARG A 463 30.23 -32.66 -12.63
CA ARG A 463 30.49 -34.10 -12.46
C ARG A 463 29.31 -34.98 -12.87
N TYR A 464 28.09 -34.61 -12.50
CA TYR A 464 26.90 -35.46 -12.66
C TYR A 464 26.07 -35.14 -13.90
N ALA A 465 26.35 -34.01 -14.58
CA ALA A 465 25.76 -33.70 -15.88
C ALA A 465 26.80 -33.15 -16.88
N PRO A 466 27.93 -33.84 -17.10
CA PRO A 466 29.06 -33.33 -17.88
C PRO A 466 28.68 -32.96 -19.32
N GLU A 467 27.70 -33.65 -19.92
CA GLU A 467 27.16 -33.33 -21.24
C GLU A 467 26.41 -32.00 -21.33
N ARG A 468 25.97 -31.44 -20.19
CA ARG A 468 25.39 -30.09 -20.11
C ARG A 468 26.47 -29.00 -20.02
N PHE A 469 27.68 -29.39 -19.60
CA PHE A 469 28.80 -28.51 -19.30
C PHE A 469 30.04 -28.75 -20.20
N GLY A 470 29.91 -29.51 -21.29
CA GLY A 470 30.92 -29.71 -22.33
C GLY A 470 30.28 -29.89 -23.71
N SER A 471 30.82 -29.39 -24.83
CA SER A 471 32.20 -28.97 -25.14
C SER A 471 32.25 -27.79 -26.12
N PHE A 472 33.10 -26.79 -25.87
CA PHE A 472 34.31 -26.46 -26.65
C PHE A 472 35.26 -25.58 -25.83
#